data_AF-A0A397T3P2-F1
#
_entry.id   AF-A0A397T3P2-F1
#
_cell.length_a   1.000
_cell.length_b   1.000
_cell.length_c   1.000
_cell.angle_alpha   90.00
_cell.angle_beta   90.00
_cell.angle_gamma   90.00
#
_symmetry.space_group_name_H-M   'P 1'
#
loop_
_entity.id
_entity.type
_entity.pdbx_description
1 polymer ?
#
loop_
_entity_poly.entity_id
_entity_poly.type
_entity_poly.pdbx_seq_one_letter_code
_entity_poly.pdbx_strand_id
1 'polypeptide(L)'
;MELQGSCHCEKVKFTVKSHAPVPFMRCYCSICRKVGGGGGYAINILGQARNDTLKVEGMEHVKIYRGIHDKSLPKEQQEECGNRRHFCGECGCMLWAFDPQWSEWCYPFASAIDTPLPEPKRPNCIMLKYKANWARVPGPKEADLFDEYPDASLESWHKKNREYID
;
A
#
# COMPACT_ATOMS: atom_id res chain seq x y z
N MET A 1 6.17 -12.35 10.54
CA MET A 1 7.44 -11.73 10.07
C MET A 1 7.54 -10.30 10.61
N GLU A 2 8.71 -9.84 11.01
CA GLU A 2 8.94 -8.41 11.29
C GLU A 2 9.51 -7.74 10.03
N LEU A 3 8.86 -6.67 9.58
CA LEU A 3 9.25 -5.88 8.42
C LEU A 3 9.95 -4.63 8.91
N GLN A 4 11.17 -4.38 8.42
CA GLN A 4 11.92 -3.15 8.58
C GLN A 4 11.77 -2.32 7.30
N GLY A 5 11.56 -1.01 7.46
CA GLY A 5 11.46 -0.09 6.35
C GLY A 5 12.01 1.28 6.68
N SER A 6 12.34 2.03 5.63
CA SER A 6 12.91 3.37 5.75
C SER A 6 12.50 4.26 4.58
N CYS A 7 12.58 5.57 4.79
CA CYS A 7 12.54 6.51 3.68
C CYS A 7 13.90 6.57 2.97
N HIS A 8 13.94 7.07 1.73
CA HIS A 8 15.19 7.15 0.96
C HIS A 8 16.30 7.97 1.64
N CYS A 9 15.94 9.03 2.37
CA CYS A 9 16.93 9.83 3.11
C CYS A 9 17.21 9.30 4.53
N GLU A 10 16.65 8.14 4.89
CA GLU A 10 16.78 7.44 6.16
C GLU A 10 16.37 8.21 7.42
N LYS A 11 15.88 9.45 7.30
CA LYS A 11 15.35 10.25 8.41
C LYS A 11 14.12 9.64 9.07
N VAL A 12 13.41 8.76 8.37
CA VAL A 12 12.30 7.98 8.92
C VAL A 12 12.64 6.51 8.76
N LYS A 13 12.60 5.77 9.88
CA LYS A 13 12.77 4.32 9.94
C LYS A 13 11.59 3.74 10.71
N PHE A 14 11.12 2.56 10.32
CA PHE A 14 10.03 1.92 11.01
C PHE A 14 10.16 0.40 11.00
N THR A 15 9.50 -0.22 11.98
CA THR A 15 9.30 -1.68 12.02
C THR A 15 7.82 -1.98 12.22
N VAL A 16 7.36 -3.11 11.68
CA VAL A 16 5.99 -3.59 11.89
C VAL A 16 5.90 -5.11 11.73
N LYS A 17 5.07 -5.78 12.53
CA LYS A 17 4.79 -7.20 12.34
C LYS A 17 3.79 -7.42 11.21
N SER A 18 4.01 -8.46 10.43
CA SER A 18 3.13 -8.89 9.35
C SER A 18 3.00 -10.41 9.33
N HIS A 19 1.76 -10.88 9.27
CA HIS A 19 1.42 -12.27 8.94
C HIS A 19 1.19 -12.48 7.44
N ALA A 20 1.21 -11.40 6.64
CA ALA A 20 0.88 -11.42 5.23
C ALA A 20 1.84 -10.49 4.46
N PRO A 21 3.15 -10.85 4.41
CA PRO A 21 4.19 -9.97 3.90
C PRO A 21 4.30 -9.97 2.37
N VAL A 22 3.56 -10.81 1.64
CA VAL A 22 3.75 -10.97 0.19
C VAL A 22 3.20 -9.74 -0.54
N PRO A 23 4.02 -9.04 -1.34
CA PRO A 23 3.63 -7.82 -2.05
C PRO A 23 2.85 -8.14 -3.35
N PHE A 24 1.72 -8.84 -3.22
CA PHE A 24 0.98 -9.36 -4.39
C PHE A 24 0.05 -8.33 -5.05
N MET A 25 -0.46 -7.34 -4.31
CA MET A 25 -1.55 -6.47 -4.77
C MET A 25 -1.04 -5.17 -5.40
N ARG A 26 -1.09 -5.10 -6.73
CA ARG A 26 -0.72 -3.93 -7.54
C ARG A 26 -1.96 -3.05 -7.77
N CYS A 27 -2.00 -1.89 -7.13
CA CYS A 27 -3.11 -0.95 -7.28
C CYS A 27 -2.81 0.12 -8.34
N TYR A 28 -3.64 0.15 -9.39
CA TYR A 28 -3.49 1.07 -10.53
C TYR A 28 -4.31 2.36 -10.40
N CYS A 29 -5.00 2.55 -9.26
CA CYS A 29 -5.84 3.74 -9.07
C CYS A 29 -5.02 5.02 -9.15
N SER A 30 -5.69 6.11 -9.51
CA SER A 30 -5.05 7.41 -9.71
C SER A 30 -4.28 7.89 -8.47
N ILE A 31 -4.79 7.60 -7.26
CA ILE A 31 -4.16 7.99 -6.00
C ILE A 31 -2.86 7.20 -5.81
N CYS A 32 -2.94 5.87 -5.75
CA CYS A 32 -1.80 4.99 -5.48
C CYS A 32 -0.68 5.18 -6.50
N ARG A 33 -1.02 5.22 -7.79
CA ARG A 33 -0.04 5.46 -8.85
C ARG A 33 0.64 6.82 -8.73
N LYS A 34 -0.10 7.89 -8.41
CA LYS A 34 0.47 9.25 -8.33
C LYS A 34 1.34 9.47 -7.11
N VAL A 35 1.03 8.85 -5.98
CA VAL A 35 1.77 9.09 -4.73
C VAL A 35 3.00 8.20 -4.59
N GLY A 36 2.97 6.97 -5.11
CA GLY A 36 4.05 6.01 -4.88
C GLY A 36 4.20 4.94 -5.96
N GLY A 37 3.73 5.22 -7.18
CA GLY A 37 3.67 4.22 -8.25
C GLY A 37 4.29 4.66 -9.57
N GLY A 38 5.58 5.00 -9.56
CA GLY A 38 6.33 5.41 -10.76
C GLY A 38 6.26 4.40 -11.91
N GLY A 39 6.12 3.10 -11.61
CA GLY A 39 5.92 2.03 -12.60
C GLY A 39 4.49 1.88 -13.15
N GLY A 40 3.54 2.71 -12.72
CA GLY A 40 2.13 2.64 -13.14
C GLY A 40 1.18 2.08 -12.07
N TYR A 41 1.70 1.58 -10.96
CA TYR A 41 0.95 1.10 -9.80
C TYR A 41 1.79 1.25 -8.53
N ALA A 42 1.15 1.23 -7.37
CA ALA A 42 1.83 1.04 -6.09
C ALA A 42 1.41 -0.31 -5.48
N ILE A 43 2.24 -0.84 -4.58
CA ILE A 43 1.95 -2.07 -3.84
C ILE A 43 1.97 -1.75 -2.36
N ASN A 44 0.94 -2.20 -1.65
CA ASN A 44 0.92 -2.20 -0.20
C ASN A 44 1.00 -3.62 0.35
N ILE A 45 1.57 -3.74 1.56
CA ILE A 45 1.72 -4.98 2.31
C ILE A 45 0.86 -4.87 3.56
N LEU A 46 0.31 -5.96 4.08
CA LEU A 46 -0.45 -5.91 5.33
C LEU A 46 0.53 -5.81 6.52
N GLY A 47 0.34 -4.84 7.39
CA GLY A 47 1.07 -4.70 8.66
C GLY A 47 0.10 -4.62 9.85
N GLN A 48 0.48 -5.17 10.98
CA GLN A 48 -0.30 -5.18 12.21
C GLN A 48 -0.03 -3.89 13.00
N ALA A 49 -0.93 -2.92 12.93
CA ALA A 49 -0.81 -1.73 13.77
C ALA A 49 -1.27 -2.00 15.21
N ARG A 50 -2.17 -2.97 15.42
CA ARG A 50 -2.63 -3.39 16.75
C ARG A 50 -1.47 -3.85 17.63
N ASN A 51 -1.60 -3.66 18.95
CA ASN A 51 -0.61 -4.03 19.95
C ASN A 51 0.74 -3.33 19.73
N ASP A 52 0.70 -2.11 19.18
CA ASP A 52 1.84 -1.21 19.01
C ASP A 52 3.05 -1.87 18.30
N THR A 53 2.79 -2.76 17.32
CA THR A 53 3.90 -3.35 16.57
C THR A 53 4.51 -2.39 15.56
N LEU A 54 3.76 -1.38 15.12
CA LEU A 54 4.30 -0.29 14.30
C LEU A 54 5.13 0.65 15.19
N LYS A 55 6.46 0.55 15.09
CA LYS A 55 7.40 1.45 15.76
C LYS A 55 8.04 2.35 14.74
N VAL A 56 8.11 3.65 15.01
CA VAL A 56 8.59 4.66 14.07
C VAL A 56 9.62 5.56 14.75
N GLU A 57 10.75 5.76 14.08
CA GLU A 57 11.76 6.76 14.38
C GLU A 57 11.66 7.90 13.35
N GLY A 58 11.82 9.16 13.79
CA GLY A 58 11.76 10.33 12.91
C GLY A 58 10.34 10.78 12.54
N MET A 59 9.36 10.59 13.44
CA MET A 59 7.96 10.94 13.20
C MET A 59 7.76 12.44 12.88
N GLU A 60 8.64 13.32 13.35
CA GLU A 60 8.69 14.74 13.02
C GLU A 60 8.89 15.02 11.52
N HIS A 61 9.50 14.08 10.79
CA HIS A 61 9.67 14.15 9.33
C HIS A 61 8.50 13.55 8.57
N VAL A 62 7.51 12.95 9.25
CA VAL A 62 6.35 12.32 8.61
C VAL A 62 5.26 13.35 8.35
N LYS A 63 4.75 13.36 7.12
CA LYS A 63 3.58 14.14 6.70
C LYS A 63 2.47 13.19 6.25
N ILE A 64 1.23 13.67 6.28
CA ILE A 64 0.03 12.89 5.95
C ILE A 64 -0.66 13.51 4.74
N TYR A 65 -1.00 12.68 3.77
CA TYR A 65 -1.86 13.01 2.64
C TYR A 65 -3.12 12.15 2.65
N ARG A 66 -4.27 12.78 2.36
CA ARG A 66 -5.54 12.09 2.12
C ARG A 66 -5.98 12.32 0.68
N GLY A 67 -6.32 11.24 0.00
CA GLY A 67 -6.86 11.31 -1.37
C GLY A 67 -8.29 11.84 -1.36
N ILE A 68 -8.77 12.27 -2.53
CA ILE A 68 -10.18 12.62 -2.72
C ILE A 68 -10.90 11.43 -3.36
N HIS A 69 -12.09 11.08 -2.86
CA HIS A 69 -12.89 9.94 -3.35
C HIS A 69 -13.27 10.10 -4.82
N ASP A 70 -13.92 11.22 -5.17
CA ASP A 70 -14.35 11.51 -6.52
C ASP A 70 -13.97 12.94 -6.91
N LYS A 71 -12.99 13.06 -7.82
CA LYS A 71 -12.52 14.36 -8.33
C LYS A 71 -13.41 14.95 -9.43
N SER A 72 -14.42 14.22 -9.88
CA SER A 72 -15.40 14.73 -10.85
C SER A 72 -16.45 15.63 -10.21
N LEU A 73 -16.65 15.50 -8.89
CA LEU A 73 -17.56 16.34 -8.12
C LEU A 73 -17.02 17.77 -7.96
N PRO A 74 -17.90 18.77 -7.79
CA PRO A 74 -17.52 20.12 -7.37
C PRO A 74 -16.68 20.09 -6.08
N LYS A 75 -15.73 21.02 -5.93
CA LYS A 75 -14.77 21.02 -4.80
C LYS A 75 -15.45 20.99 -3.44
N GLU A 76 -16.60 21.65 -3.32
CA GLU A 76 -17.39 21.77 -2.10
C GLU A 76 -18.06 20.46 -1.70
N GLN A 77 -18.15 19.50 -2.63
CA GLN A 77 -18.74 18.16 -2.44
C GLN A 77 -17.66 17.06 -2.40
N GLN A 78 -16.39 17.42 -2.53
CA GLN A 78 -15.29 16.46 -2.53
C GLN A 78 -14.97 16.02 -1.10
N GLU A 79 -15.04 14.72 -0.86
CA GLU A 79 -14.69 14.12 0.42
C GLU A 79 -13.30 13.47 0.37
N GLU A 80 -12.54 13.66 1.45
CA GLU A 80 -11.27 12.98 1.66
C GLU A 80 -11.48 11.52 2.05
N CYS A 81 -10.72 10.61 1.43
CA CYS A 81 -10.68 9.21 1.82
C CYS A 81 -10.30 9.06 3.31
N GLY A 82 -10.87 8.07 4.00
CA GLY A 82 -10.45 7.71 5.36
C GLY A 82 -8.96 7.37 5.45
N ASN A 83 -8.44 6.74 4.39
CA ASN A 83 -7.06 6.30 4.29
C ASN A 83 -6.06 7.47 4.28
N ARG A 84 -5.26 7.54 5.35
CA ARG A 84 -4.15 8.46 5.59
C ARG A 84 -2.86 7.85 5.07
N ARG A 85 -2.21 8.52 4.13
CA ARG A 85 -0.95 8.09 3.55
C ARG A 85 0.20 8.88 4.17
N HIS A 86 1.07 8.17 4.88
CA HIS A 86 2.22 8.72 5.57
C HIS A 86 3.41 8.70 4.62
N PHE A 87 4.12 9.82 4.54
CA PHE A 87 5.29 9.98 3.68
C PHE A 87 6.35 10.84 4.37
N CYS A 88 7.61 10.65 3.98
CA CYS A 88 8.69 11.50 4.45
C CYS A 88 8.60 12.87 3.78
N GLY A 89 8.39 13.94 4.57
CA GLY A 89 8.32 15.32 4.08
C GLY A 89 9.65 15.85 3.52
N GLU A 90 10.75 15.13 3.76
CA GLU A 90 12.10 15.53 3.35
C GLU A 90 12.47 15.00 1.96
N CYS A 91 12.12 13.74 1.66
CA CYS A 91 12.45 13.10 0.39
C CYS A 91 11.24 12.67 -0.45
N GLY A 92 10.02 12.80 0.07
CA GLY A 92 8.78 12.40 -0.62
C GLY A 92 8.51 10.89 -0.63
N CYS A 93 9.35 10.07 -0.02
CA CYS A 93 9.16 8.61 0.03
C CYS A 93 7.85 8.26 0.76
N MET A 94 6.98 7.49 0.10
CA MET A 94 5.76 6.95 0.69
C MET A 94 6.08 5.79 1.63
N LEU A 95 5.57 5.83 2.86
CA LEU A 95 5.96 4.91 3.92
C LEU A 95 4.88 3.87 4.21
N TRP A 96 3.72 4.30 4.73
CA TRP A 96 2.58 3.42 4.96
C TRP A 96 1.26 4.16 4.80
N ALA A 97 0.20 3.41 4.50
CA ALA A 97 -1.17 3.85 4.63
C ALA A 97 -1.78 3.37 5.95
N PHE A 98 -2.71 4.13 6.50
CA PHE A 98 -3.42 3.83 7.74
C PHE A 98 -4.82 4.42 7.68
N ASP A 99 -5.82 3.70 8.16
CA ASP A 99 -7.17 4.22 8.26
C ASP A 99 -7.67 4.05 9.70
N PRO A 100 -8.11 5.12 10.37
CA PRO A 100 -8.65 5.02 11.73
C PRO A 100 -9.82 4.04 11.86
N GLN A 101 -10.59 3.82 10.79
CA GLN A 101 -11.69 2.86 10.78
C GLN A 101 -11.21 1.40 10.96
N TRP A 102 -9.98 1.10 10.50
CA TRP A 102 -9.34 -0.20 10.60
C TRP A 102 -8.02 -0.06 11.36
N SER A 103 -8.10 0.52 12.56
CA SER A 103 -6.94 0.91 13.37
C SER A 103 -6.02 -0.25 13.75
N GLU A 104 -6.48 -1.48 13.64
CA GLU A 104 -5.69 -2.69 13.86
C GLU A 104 -4.66 -2.95 12.74
N TRP A 105 -4.82 -2.30 11.57
CA TRP A 105 -3.96 -2.50 10.40
C TRP A 105 -3.23 -1.22 9.98
N CYS A 106 -2.03 -1.40 9.44
CA CYS A 106 -1.39 -0.43 8.57
C CYS A 106 -0.94 -1.13 7.29
N TYR A 107 -0.59 -0.33 6.29
CA TYR A 107 -0.33 -0.82 4.94
C TYR A 107 0.97 -0.22 4.41
N PRO A 108 2.15 -0.73 4.82
CA PRO A 108 3.43 -0.26 4.30
C PRO A 108 3.47 -0.32 2.77
N PHE A 109 4.09 0.67 2.14
CA PHE A 109 4.41 0.61 0.72
C PHE A 109 5.59 -0.32 0.53
N ALA A 110 5.48 -1.27 -0.41
CA ALA A 110 6.56 -2.23 -0.66
C ALA A 110 7.89 -1.54 -1.05
N SER A 111 7.81 -0.34 -1.66
CA SER A 111 8.97 0.48 -2.01
C SER A 111 9.76 1.05 -0.83
N ALA A 112 9.20 1.02 0.37
CA ALA A 112 9.83 1.51 1.60
C ALA A 112 10.28 0.37 2.53
N ILE A 113 10.16 -0.89 2.11
CA ILE A 113 10.57 -2.05 2.92
C ILE A 113 11.99 -2.44 2.54
N ASP A 114 12.86 -2.48 3.55
CA ASP A 114 14.26 -2.88 3.43
C ASP A 114 14.45 -4.38 3.66
N THR A 115 13.54 -5.00 4.41
CA THR A 115 13.56 -6.45 4.61
C THR A 115 13.28 -7.20 3.30
N PRO A 116 14.07 -8.23 2.92
CA PRO A 116 13.80 -9.03 1.74
C PRO A 116 12.37 -9.59 1.73
N LEU A 117 11.60 -9.24 0.70
CA LEU A 117 10.21 -9.66 0.57
C LEU A 117 10.08 -10.94 -0.25
N PRO A 118 9.12 -11.83 0.07
CA PRO A 118 8.82 -12.98 -0.79
C PRO A 118 8.34 -12.54 -2.17
N GLU A 119 8.68 -13.31 -3.20
CA GLU A 119 8.19 -13.06 -4.55
C GLU A 119 6.73 -13.53 -4.69
N PRO A 120 5.80 -12.69 -5.17
CA PRO A 120 4.43 -13.12 -5.42
C PRO A 120 4.39 -14.03 -6.65
N LYS A 121 4.00 -15.29 -6.48
CA LYS A 121 3.86 -16.25 -7.60
C LYS A 121 2.89 -15.78 -8.67
N ARG A 122 1.85 -15.05 -8.25
CA ARG A 122 0.83 -14.49 -9.12
C ARG A 122 0.26 -13.20 -8.50
N PRO A 123 0.61 -12.02 -9.01
CA PRO A 123 0.11 -10.76 -8.47
C PRO A 123 -1.35 -10.51 -8.86
N ASN A 124 -2.06 -9.77 -8.02
CA ASN A 124 -3.36 -9.20 -8.35
C ASN A 124 -3.15 -7.77 -8.87
N CYS A 125 -3.68 -7.46 -10.05
CA CYS A 125 -3.76 -6.12 -10.60
C CYS A 125 -5.17 -5.59 -10.40
N ILE A 126 -5.33 -4.60 -9.50
CA ILE A 126 -6.63 -4.06 -9.10
C ILE A 126 -6.81 -2.61 -9.56
N MET A 127 -8.07 -2.14 -9.56
CA MET A 127 -8.43 -0.78 -9.95
C MET A 127 -8.06 -0.46 -11.41
N LEU A 128 -8.10 -1.46 -12.30
CA LEU A 128 -7.71 -1.33 -13.70
C LEU A 128 -8.60 -0.38 -14.51
N LYS A 129 -9.85 -0.19 -14.09
CA LYS A 129 -10.76 0.83 -14.64
C LYS A 129 -10.19 2.25 -14.58
N TYR A 130 -9.31 2.51 -13.61
CA TYR A 130 -8.70 3.83 -13.36
C TYR A 130 -7.23 3.91 -13.78
N LYS A 131 -6.71 2.89 -14.48
CA LYS A 131 -5.31 2.82 -14.87
C LYS A 131 -4.96 3.96 -15.84
N ALA A 132 -3.71 4.44 -15.76
CA ALA A 132 -3.21 5.32 -16.80
C ALA A 132 -3.07 4.57 -18.13
N ASN A 133 -3.26 5.27 -19.25
CA ASN A 133 -3.11 4.71 -20.60
C ASN A 133 -1.70 4.13 -20.85
N TRP A 134 -0.66 4.75 -20.28
CA TRP A 134 0.73 4.32 -20.41
C TRP A 134 1.13 3.19 -19.45
N ALA A 135 0.34 2.91 -18.41
CA ALA A 135 0.67 1.89 -17.43
C ALA A 135 0.55 0.49 -18.05
N ARG A 136 1.65 -0.27 -18.02
CA ARG A 136 1.69 -1.65 -18.49
C ARG A 136 1.04 -2.56 -17.46
N VAL A 137 0.17 -3.45 -17.93
CA VAL A 137 -0.50 -4.47 -17.11
C VAL A 137 -0.07 -5.84 -17.65
N PRO A 138 0.36 -6.78 -16.80
CA PRO A 138 0.66 -8.15 -17.22
C PRO A 138 -0.53 -8.83 -17.87
N GLY A 139 -0.28 -9.87 -18.68
CA GLY A 139 -1.36 -10.64 -19.29
C GLY A 139 -2.12 -11.49 -18.26
N PRO A 140 -3.32 -11.99 -18.59
CA PRO A 140 -4.12 -12.83 -17.69
C PRO A 140 -3.45 -14.17 -17.35
N LYS A 141 -2.42 -14.59 -18.10
CA LYS A 141 -1.60 -15.76 -17.74
C LYS A 141 -0.62 -15.48 -16.61
N GLU A 142 -0.27 -14.21 -16.38
CA GLU A 142 0.77 -13.78 -15.43
C GLU A 142 0.19 -13.16 -14.16
N ALA A 143 -1.03 -12.61 -14.22
CA ALA A 143 -1.67 -11.92 -13.10
C ALA A 143 -3.19 -12.12 -13.10
N ASP A 144 -3.79 -11.98 -11.92
CA ASP A 144 -5.25 -11.85 -11.79
C ASP A 144 -5.63 -10.37 -11.98
N LEU A 145 -6.63 -10.11 -12.82
CA LEU A 145 -6.97 -8.78 -13.30
C LEU A 145 -8.36 -8.37 -12.80
N PHE A 146 -8.45 -7.21 -12.15
CA PHE A 146 -9.70 -6.70 -11.57
C PHE A 146 -9.90 -5.22 -11.93
N ASP A 147 -11.09 -4.89 -12.44
CA ASP A 147 -11.47 -3.51 -12.74
C ASP A 147 -11.54 -2.65 -11.48
N GLU A 148 -11.96 -3.25 -10.36
CA GLU A 148 -12.01 -2.65 -9.02
C GLU A 148 -11.36 -3.61 -7.99
N TYR A 149 -11.79 -3.60 -6.72
CA TYR A 149 -11.27 -4.54 -5.72
C TYR A 149 -11.82 -5.97 -5.95
N PRO A 150 -11.02 -7.02 -5.69
CA PRO A 150 -11.54 -8.39 -5.65
C PRO A 150 -12.43 -8.60 -4.41
N ASP A 151 -13.30 -9.62 -4.46
CA ASP A 151 -14.12 -10.00 -3.29
C ASP A 151 -13.28 -10.54 -2.11
N ALA A 152 -12.04 -10.94 -2.37
CA ALA A 152 -11.11 -11.47 -1.36
C ALA A 152 -10.32 -10.34 -0.68
N SER A 153 -10.22 -10.39 0.65
CA SER A 153 -9.34 -9.52 1.43
C SER A 153 -7.86 -9.89 1.28
N LEU A 154 -6.97 -8.98 1.67
CA LEU A 154 -5.52 -9.19 1.72
C LEU A 154 -5.17 -10.45 2.55
N GLU A 155 -5.80 -10.60 3.72
CA GLU A 155 -5.61 -11.76 4.60
C GLU A 155 -6.14 -13.04 3.98
N SER A 156 -7.37 -13.03 3.42
CA SER A 156 -7.96 -14.24 2.86
C SER A 156 -7.20 -14.75 1.63
N TRP A 157 -6.64 -13.85 0.82
CA TRP A 157 -5.74 -14.21 -0.28
C TRP A 157 -4.48 -14.92 0.23
N HIS A 158 -3.80 -14.39 1.27
CA HIS A 158 -2.61 -15.02 1.83
C HIS A 158 -2.90 -16.40 2.42
N LYS A 159 -4.01 -16.55 3.16
CA LYS A 159 -4.45 -17.86 3.70
C LYS A 159 -4.72 -18.87 2.58
N LYS A 160 -5.45 -18.46 1.53
CA LYS A 160 -5.76 -19.33 0.38
C LYS A 160 -4.51 -19.80 -0.36
N ASN A 161 -3.48 -18.94 -0.46
CA ASN A 161 -2.23 -19.24 -1.16
C ASN A 161 -1.17 -19.92 -0.28
N ARG A 162 -1.47 -20.19 1.01
CA ARG A 162 -0.50 -20.73 2.00
C ARG A 162 0.72 -19.82 2.19
N GLU A 163 0.48 -18.53 2.12
CA GLU A 163 1.48 -17.46 2.28
C GLU A 163 1.23 -16.63 3.55
N TYR A 164 0.26 -17.04 4.38
CA TYR A 164 0.04 -16.49 5.71
C TYR A 164 1.04 -17.09 6.70
N ILE A 165 1.66 -16.24 7.52
CA ILE A 165 2.65 -16.62 8.54
C ILE A 165 1.99 -16.45 9.90
N ASP A 166 1.99 -17.49 10.73
CA ASP A 166 1.45 -17.40 12.10
C ASP A 166 2.30 -16.53 13.05
#